data_AF-A0A1I7V122-F1
#
_entry.id   AF-A0A1I7V122-F1
#
_cell.length_a   1.000
_cell.length_b   1.000
_cell.length_c   1.000
_cell.angle_alpha   90.00
_cell.angle_beta   90.00
_cell.angle_gamma   90.00
#
_symmetry.space_group_name_H-M   'P 1'
#
loop_
_entity.id
_entity.type
_entity.pdbx_description
1 polymer ?
#
loop_
_entity_poly.entity_id
_entity_poly.type
_entity_poly.pdbx_seq_one_letter_code
_entity_poly.pdbx_strand_id
1 'polypeptide(L)'
;MSFLKRKELYAKCPAIRNQEERIGYKLNKLSISQRSTQSEIYVDNFKIEINDCPENKTKKSGITIQHLYLSMSPICILKCDEPIRVINLIMYLFSELPEDSGKSSWVKTTVPVKHLETKRVSQDDTMKAARSVLIPENGEIDGKILSEWQANKITINTPFPLEEVVTYCTGIAESGRPTGFYCVTFFKNANIDSRTIDWMAEMLNARETMWNGRKCFTIPLNNASELNVHGNLVNRSNRLIIEVNARGTAIDR
;
A
#
# COMPACT_ATOMS: atom_id res chain seq x y z
N MET A 1 29.93 -9.48 -5.76
CA MET A 1 30.60 -10.19 -6.88
C MET A 1 29.91 -9.79 -8.17
N SER A 2 30.63 -9.29 -9.19
CA SER A 2 30.03 -8.79 -10.45
C SER A 2 29.44 -9.93 -11.30
N PHE A 3 28.50 -9.61 -12.22
CA PHE A 3 27.87 -10.59 -13.11
C PHE A 3 28.90 -11.44 -13.87
N LEU A 4 29.96 -10.81 -14.39
CA LEU A 4 31.08 -11.49 -15.05
C LEU A 4 31.80 -12.48 -14.11
N LYS A 5 32.16 -12.04 -12.90
CA LYS A 5 32.81 -12.91 -11.89
C LYS A 5 31.91 -14.07 -11.45
N ARG A 6 30.59 -13.86 -11.44
CA ARG A 6 29.60 -14.89 -11.09
C ARG A 6 29.42 -15.91 -12.22
N LYS A 7 29.44 -15.46 -13.48
CA LYS A 7 29.43 -16.33 -14.66
C LYS A 7 30.67 -17.22 -14.71
N GLU A 8 31.85 -16.67 -14.40
CA GLU A 8 33.08 -17.43 -14.24
C GLU A 8 33.01 -18.44 -13.08
N LEU A 9 32.43 -18.06 -11.94
CA LEU A 9 32.23 -18.96 -10.80
C LEU A 9 31.34 -20.15 -11.17
N TYR A 10 30.22 -19.92 -11.87
CA TYR A 10 29.34 -21.01 -12.29
C TYR A 10 29.96 -21.92 -13.34
N ALA A 11 30.79 -21.38 -14.24
CA ALA A 11 31.55 -22.18 -15.19
C ALA A 11 32.55 -23.10 -14.46
N LYS A 12 33.17 -22.61 -13.38
CA LYS A 12 34.12 -23.38 -12.56
C LYS A 12 33.45 -24.33 -11.57
N CYS A 13 32.25 -24.01 -11.10
CA CYS A 13 31.53 -24.79 -10.08
C CYS A 13 30.02 -24.85 -10.39
N PRO A 14 29.59 -25.74 -11.30
CA PRO A 14 28.17 -25.89 -11.69
C PRO A 14 27.25 -26.28 -10.52
N ALA A 15 27.77 -26.97 -9.50
CA ALA A 15 27.02 -27.35 -8.31
C ALA A 15 26.46 -26.12 -7.55
N ILE A 16 27.20 -25.01 -7.52
CA ILE A 16 26.76 -23.76 -6.89
C ILE A 16 25.56 -23.19 -7.65
N ARG A 17 25.60 -23.22 -8.98
CA ARG A 17 24.47 -22.78 -9.83
C ARG A 17 23.22 -23.62 -9.57
N ASN A 18 23.37 -24.95 -9.54
CA ASN A 18 22.24 -25.86 -9.27
C ASN A 18 21.64 -25.63 -7.87
N GLN A 19 22.49 -25.32 -6.88
CA GLN A 19 22.06 -25.03 -5.52
C GLN A 19 21.32 -23.68 -5.44
N GLU A 20 21.80 -22.65 -6.14
CA GLU A 20 21.11 -21.35 -6.23
C GLU A 20 19.78 -21.43 -7.00
N GLU A 21 19.73 -22.20 -8.09
CA GLU A 21 18.49 -22.48 -8.83
C GLU A 21 17.45 -23.21 -7.96
N ARG A 22 17.92 -24.03 -7.00
CA ARG A 22 17.06 -24.79 -6.07
C ARG A 22 16.61 -23.99 -4.84
N ILE A 23 17.44 -23.07 -4.34
CA ILE A 23 17.17 -22.26 -3.13
C ILE A 23 16.45 -20.95 -3.47
N GLY A 24 16.57 -20.48 -4.71
CA GLY A 24 16.06 -19.19 -5.16
C GLY A 24 16.98 -18.03 -4.78
N TYR A 25 16.78 -16.89 -5.43
CA TYR A 25 17.59 -15.70 -5.21
C TYR A 25 16.94 -14.81 -4.16
N LYS A 26 17.67 -14.48 -3.09
CA LYS A 26 17.28 -13.45 -2.12
C LYS A 26 17.98 -12.15 -2.46
N LEU A 27 17.23 -11.19 -2.99
CA LEU A 27 17.71 -9.83 -3.28
C LEU A 27 17.41 -8.92 -2.10
N ASN A 28 18.39 -8.13 -1.65
CA ASN A 28 18.16 -7.17 -0.58
C ASN A 28 17.41 -5.95 -1.12
N LYS A 29 17.90 -5.37 -2.23
CA LYS A 29 17.26 -4.23 -2.87
C LYS A 29 17.21 -4.40 -4.39
N LEU A 30 16.03 -4.24 -4.96
CA LEU A 30 15.81 -4.07 -6.39
C LEU A 30 15.15 -2.72 -6.59
N SER A 31 15.73 -1.86 -7.43
CA SER A 31 15.11 -0.60 -7.84
C SER A 31 14.99 -0.58 -9.35
N ILE A 32 13.80 -0.29 -9.85
CA ILE A 32 13.52 -0.20 -11.29
C ILE A 32 12.99 1.20 -11.55
N SER A 33 13.68 1.92 -12.43
CA SER A 33 13.26 3.21 -12.95
C SER A 33 13.08 3.10 -14.45
N GLN A 34 11.86 3.26 -14.94
CA GLN A 34 11.55 3.10 -16.36
C GLN A 34 10.95 4.38 -16.97
N ARG A 35 11.55 4.83 -18.06
CA ARG A 35 11.06 5.88 -18.97
C ARG A 35 10.68 5.24 -20.29
N SER A 36 10.02 6.00 -21.17
CA SER A 36 9.54 5.49 -22.47
C SER A 36 10.63 4.84 -23.33
N THR A 37 11.87 5.32 -23.27
CA THR A 37 12.99 4.84 -24.11
C THR A 37 14.12 4.18 -23.33
N GLN A 38 14.08 4.20 -21.99
CA GLN A 38 15.19 3.76 -21.17
C GLN A 38 14.69 3.16 -19.86
N SER A 39 15.32 2.06 -19.45
CA SER A 39 15.13 1.47 -18.13
C SER A 39 16.43 1.30 -17.39
N GLU A 40 16.40 1.65 -16.11
CA GLU A 40 17.49 1.46 -15.17
C GLU A 40 17.05 0.47 -14.10
N ILE A 41 17.77 -0.66 -14.00
CA ILE A 41 17.55 -1.67 -12.99
C ILE A 41 18.77 -1.67 -12.06
N TYR A 42 18.55 -1.35 -10.80
CA TYR A 42 19.55 -1.41 -9.75
C TYR A 42 19.33 -2.67 -8.91
N VAL A 43 20.28 -3.60 -8.95
CA VAL A 43 20.28 -4.82 -8.12
C VAL A 43 21.39 -4.68 -7.09
N ASP A 44 21.01 -4.41 -5.83
CA ASP A 44 21.92 -4.06 -4.75
C ASP A 44 22.87 -2.90 -5.16
N ASN A 45 24.16 -3.21 -5.43
CA ASN A 45 25.19 -2.23 -5.83
C ASN A 45 25.49 -2.24 -7.34
N PHE A 46 24.68 -2.91 -8.16
CA PHE A 46 24.86 -3.00 -9.61
C PHE A 46 23.78 -2.23 -10.34
N LYS A 47 24.17 -1.39 -11.31
CA LYS A 47 23.26 -0.74 -12.26
C LYS A 47 23.27 -1.51 -13.58
N ILE A 48 22.08 -1.76 -14.11
CA ILE A 48 21.85 -2.31 -15.45
C ILE A 48 21.03 -1.27 -16.19
N GLU A 49 21.61 -0.70 -17.25
CA GLU A 49 20.90 0.21 -18.15
C GLU A 49 20.45 -0.56 -19.39
N ILE A 50 19.17 -0.45 -19.71
CA ILE A 50 18.55 -1.02 -20.89
C ILE A 50 18.01 0.14 -21.71
N ASN A 51 18.64 0.42 -22.84
CA ASN A 51 18.13 1.34 -23.85
C ASN A 51 17.22 0.54 -24.79
N ASP A 52 16.09 1.14 -25.20
CA ASP A 52 15.05 0.51 -26.02
C ASP A 52 14.40 -0.70 -25.32
N CYS A 53 13.39 -0.44 -24.48
CA CYS A 53 12.72 -1.47 -23.67
C CYS A 53 12.09 -2.55 -24.57
N PRO A 54 12.66 -3.78 -24.62
CA PRO A 54 12.03 -4.86 -25.35
C PRO A 54 10.84 -5.36 -24.54
N GLU A 55 9.73 -5.67 -25.20
CA GLU A 55 8.67 -6.52 -24.64
C GLU A 55 9.21 -7.94 -24.45
N ASN A 56 10.05 -8.18 -23.44
CA ASN A 56 10.55 -9.52 -23.18
C ASN A 56 10.22 -10.02 -21.79
N LYS A 57 9.52 -11.16 -21.79
CA LYS A 57 9.07 -11.93 -20.64
C LYS A 57 10.27 -12.58 -19.98
N THR A 58 10.54 -12.24 -18.73
CA THR A 58 11.56 -12.95 -17.95
C THR A 58 10.91 -14.11 -17.20
N LYS A 59 11.32 -15.34 -17.56
CA LYS A 59 10.80 -16.59 -17.00
C LYS A 59 11.76 -17.07 -15.90
N LYS A 60 11.60 -16.57 -14.67
CA LYS A 60 12.29 -17.13 -13.49
C LYS A 60 11.36 -17.16 -12.27
N SER A 61 11.09 -18.37 -11.79
CA SER A 61 10.40 -18.63 -10.53
C SER A 61 11.38 -18.60 -9.35
N GLY A 62 10.89 -18.27 -8.15
CA GLY A 62 11.64 -18.41 -6.89
C GLY A 62 12.45 -17.20 -6.40
N ILE A 63 12.20 -15.99 -6.91
CA ILE A 63 12.89 -14.78 -6.44
C ILE A 63 12.18 -14.19 -5.22
N THR A 64 12.93 -13.97 -4.14
CA THR A 64 12.49 -13.20 -2.97
C THR A 64 13.22 -11.87 -2.91
N ILE A 65 12.47 -10.77 -2.90
CA ILE A 65 12.98 -9.40 -2.83
C ILE A 65 12.58 -8.79 -1.49
N GLN A 66 13.55 -8.31 -0.72
CA GLN A 66 13.25 -7.64 0.54
C GLN A 66 12.68 -6.24 0.30
N HIS A 67 13.29 -5.46 -0.58
CA HIS A 67 12.85 -4.11 -0.94
C HIS A 67 12.77 -3.97 -2.46
N LEU A 68 11.55 -3.81 -2.98
CA LEU A 68 11.29 -3.49 -4.38
C LEU A 68 10.88 -2.02 -4.48
N TYR A 69 11.69 -1.23 -5.17
CA TYR A 69 11.41 0.17 -5.45
C TYR A 69 11.10 0.35 -6.92
N LEU A 70 9.93 0.92 -7.21
CA LEU A 70 9.41 1.14 -8.54
C LEU A 70 9.14 2.63 -8.73
N SER A 71 9.81 3.24 -9.70
CA SER A 71 9.60 4.64 -10.04
C SER A 71 9.43 4.84 -11.54
N MET A 72 8.57 5.78 -11.92
CA MET A 72 8.27 6.16 -13.31
C MET A 72 7.49 5.08 -14.09
N SER A 73 6.69 5.49 -15.08
CA SER A 73 5.75 4.62 -15.83
C SER A 73 5.99 4.73 -17.35
N PRO A 74 5.65 3.69 -18.14
CA PRO A 74 5.08 2.40 -17.71
C PRO A 74 6.16 1.37 -17.35
N ILE A 75 5.96 0.64 -16.24
CA ILE A 75 6.88 -0.43 -15.80
C ILE A 75 6.52 -1.72 -16.54
N CYS A 76 6.93 -1.83 -17.80
CA CYS A 76 6.69 -3.02 -18.62
C CYS A 76 7.57 -4.21 -18.17
N ILE A 77 8.66 -3.93 -17.47
CA ILE A 77 9.74 -4.90 -17.19
C ILE A 77 9.36 -5.99 -16.19
N LEU A 78 8.34 -5.76 -15.36
CA LEU A 78 7.88 -6.74 -14.37
C LEU A 78 6.63 -7.52 -14.79
N LYS A 79 6.38 -7.65 -16.10
CA LYS A 79 5.52 -8.76 -16.60
C LYS A 79 6.26 -10.09 -16.44
N CYS A 80 6.48 -10.50 -15.19
CA CYS A 80 6.88 -11.85 -14.85
C CYS A 80 5.64 -12.74 -14.94
N ASP A 81 5.72 -13.80 -15.75
CA ASP A 81 4.66 -14.80 -15.82
C ASP A 81 4.45 -15.50 -14.46
N GLU A 82 5.53 -15.61 -13.69
CA GLU A 82 5.56 -16.20 -12.35
C GLU A 82 5.53 -15.10 -11.26
N PRO A 83 4.67 -15.23 -10.23
CA PRO A 83 4.65 -14.27 -9.13
C PRO A 83 5.98 -14.28 -8.35
N ILE A 84 6.39 -13.12 -7.88
CA ILE A 84 7.60 -12.93 -7.07
C ILE A 84 7.25 -12.72 -5.59
N ARG A 85 8.13 -13.09 -4.68
CA ARG A 85 7.92 -12.78 -3.25
C ARG A 85 8.52 -11.42 -2.93
N VAL A 86 7.69 -10.44 -2.59
CA VAL A 86 8.13 -9.08 -2.20
C VAL A 86 7.72 -8.80 -0.76
N ILE A 87 8.66 -8.34 0.07
CA ILE A 87 8.37 -7.99 1.47
C ILE A 87 7.92 -6.54 1.56
N ASN A 88 8.75 -5.61 1.07
CA ASN A 88 8.49 -4.18 1.08
C ASN A 88 8.45 -3.66 -0.36
N LEU A 89 7.38 -2.94 -0.69
CA LEU A 89 7.13 -2.41 -2.02
C LEU A 89 6.97 -0.89 -1.93
N ILE A 90 7.75 -0.14 -2.70
CA ILE A 90 7.61 1.32 -2.83
C ILE A 90 7.28 1.61 -4.28
N MET A 91 6.18 2.31 -4.53
CA MET A 91 5.67 2.60 -5.88
C MET A 91 5.36 4.09 -6.03
N TYR A 92 6.19 4.80 -6.81
CA TYR A 92 5.97 6.19 -7.17
C TYR A 92 5.78 6.32 -8.68
N LEU A 93 4.51 6.29 -9.09
CA LEU A 93 4.11 6.39 -10.49
C LEU A 93 3.72 7.82 -10.82
N PHE A 94 4.24 8.34 -11.93
CA PHE A 94 4.15 9.75 -12.32
C PHE A 94 3.44 9.99 -13.67
N SER A 95 2.99 8.95 -14.36
CA SER A 95 2.26 9.08 -15.64
C SER A 95 1.02 8.20 -15.66
N GLU A 96 0.15 8.43 -16.65
CA GLU A 96 -1.15 7.80 -16.82
C GLU A 96 -1.09 6.28 -16.76
N LEU A 97 -2.09 5.72 -16.09
CA LEU A 97 -2.33 4.28 -16.02
C LEU A 97 -2.61 3.81 -17.45
N PRO A 98 -1.97 2.74 -17.97
CA PRO A 98 -2.40 2.15 -19.23
C PRO A 98 -3.91 1.84 -19.15
N GLU A 99 -4.70 2.14 -20.18
CA GLU A 99 -6.17 2.01 -20.16
C GLU A 99 -6.65 0.60 -19.76
N ASP A 100 -5.83 -0.43 -20.01
CA ASP A 100 -6.09 -1.83 -19.64
C ASP A 100 -5.59 -2.25 -18.24
N SER A 101 -4.96 -1.34 -17.49
CA SER A 101 -4.28 -1.66 -16.22
C SER A 101 -5.21 -1.72 -15.01
N GLY A 102 -6.50 -1.38 -15.16
CA GLY A 102 -7.45 -1.34 -14.04
C GLY A 102 -7.69 -2.67 -13.33
N LYS A 103 -7.24 -3.81 -13.89
CA LYS A 103 -7.45 -5.15 -13.30
C LYS A 103 -6.21 -6.05 -13.26
N SER A 104 -5.10 -5.69 -13.90
CA SER A 104 -3.90 -6.54 -13.89
C SER A 104 -2.86 -5.97 -12.95
N SER A 105 -2.48 -6.75 -11.95
CA SER A 105 -1.36 -6.41 -11.05
C SER A 105 -0.10 -6.04 -11.84
N TRP A 106 0.48 -4.87 -11.58
CA TRP A 106 1.77 -4.44 -12.13
C TRP A 106 2.92 -5.30 -11.66
N VAL A 107 2.81 -5.80 -10.43
CA VAL A 107 3.72 -6.78 -9.85
C VAL A 107 2.87 -7.91 -9.33
N LYS A 108 2.96 -9.10 -9.93
CA LYS A 108 2.31 -10.28 -9.35
C LYS A 108 3.13 -10.78 -8.18
N THR A 109 2.52 -10.84 -6.99
CA THR A 109 3.18 -11.34 -5.78
C THR A 109 2.66 -12.70 -5.33
N THR A 110 3.54 -13.56 -4.80
CA THR A 110 3.15 -14.90 -4.28
C THR A 110 2.37 -14.83 -2.97
N VAL A 111 2.58 -13.76 -2.21
CA VAL A 111 1.92 -13.48 -0.94
C VAL A 111 1.73 -11.96 -0.83
N PRO A 112 0.73 -11.49 -0.08
CA PRO A 112 0.54 -10.06 0.13
C PRO A 112 1.79 -9.38 0.68
N VAL A 113 2.13 -8.21 0.13
CA VAL A 113 3.28 -7.42 0.59
C VAL A 113 3.08 -6.99 2.04
N LYS A 114 4.16 -7.01 2.83
CA LYS A 114 4.09 -6.66 4.25
C LYS A 114 3.92 -5.15 4.43
N HIS A 115 4.69 -4.38 3.68
CA HIS A 115 4.68 -2.92 3.71
C HIS A 115 4.66 -2.36 2.29
N LEU A 116 3.63 -1.57 1.99
CA LEU A 116 3.49 -0.81 0.75
C LEU A 116 3.65 0.68 1.05
N GLU A 117 4.41 1.37 0.22
CA GLU A 117 4.43 2.82 0.15
C GLU A 117 4.04 3.26 -1.26
N THR A 118 3.04 4.13 -1.39
CA THR A 118 2.60 4.63 -2.70
C THR A 118 2.10 6.06 -2.64
N LYS A 119 2.31 6.82 -3.71
CA LYS A 119 1.73 8.16 -3.89
C LYS A 119 0.35 8.14 -4.56
N ARG A 120 -0.10 7.00 -5.07
CA ARG A 120 -1.37 6.90 -5.77
C ARG A 120 -2.14 5.68 -5.29
N VAL A 121 -3.41 5.88 -4.95
CA VAL A 121 -4.35 4.79 -4.70
C VAL A 121 -4.84 4.26 -6.05
N SER A 122 -4.82 2.95 -6.23
CA SER A 122 -5.27 2.28 -7.46
C SER A 122 -5.97 0.96 -7.13
N GLN A 123 -6.61 0.38 -8.14
CA GLN A 123 -7.32 -0.91 -8.07
C GLN A 123 -6.38 -2.12 -8.25
N ASP A 124 -5.06 -1.93 -8.24
CA ASP A 124 -4.07 -3.01 -8.37
C ASP A 124 -4.22 -4.04 -7.23
N ASP A 125 -4.36 -5.33 -7.56
CA ASP A 125 -4.61 -6.37 -6.55
C ASP A 125 -3.47 -6.52 -5.54
N THR A 126 -2.21 -6.31 -5.96
CA THR A 126 -1.07 -6.37 -5.05
C THR A 126 -1.07 -5.21 -4.08
N MET A 127 -1.49 -4.03 -4.53
CA MET A 127 -1.69 -2.88 -3.66
C MET A 127 -2.87 -3.09 -2.70
N LYS A 128 -4.00 -3.58 -3.20
CA LYS A 128 -5.18 -3.91 -2.39
C LYS A 128 -4.87 -4.96 -1.33
N ALA A 129 -4.05 -5.96 -1.62
CA ALA A 129 -3.74 -7.02 -0.67
C ALA A 129 -2.72 -6.60 0.42
N ALA A 130 -2.01 -5.47 0.26
CA ALA A 130 -0.94 -5.07 1.16
C ALA A 130 -1.37 -5.02 2.63
N ARG A 131 -0.53 -5.53 3.55
CA ARG A 131 -0.89 -5.63 4.98
C ARG A 131 -0.77 -4.31 5.73
N SER A 132 0.19 -3.47 5.35
CA SER A 132 0.45 -2.16 5.92
C SER A 132 0.77 -1.18 4.80
N VAL A 133 0.20 0.01 4.87
CA VAL A 133 0.26 1.01 3.81
C VAL A 133 0.71 2.36 4.36
N LEU A 134 1.60 3.01 3.62
CA LEU A 134 1.98 4.41 3.79
C LEU A 134 1.68 5.18 2.51
N ILE A 135 0.86 6.22 2.61
CA ILE A 135 0.67 7.22 1.57
C ILE A 135 1.46 8.46 2.02
N PRO A 136 2.60 8.79 1.41
CA PRO A 136 3.43 9.92 1.84
C PRO A 136 2.80 11.27 1.44
N GLU A 137 3.48 12.36 1.78
CA GLU A 137 3.10 13.70 1.33
C GLU A 137 2.98 13.79 -0.20
N ASN A 138 2.03 14.61 -0.66
CA ASN A 138 1.67 14.78 -2.08
C ASN A 138 1.12 13.52 -2.75
N GLY A 139 0.54 12.60 -1.96
CA GLY A 139 -0.23 11.48 -2.50
C GLY A 139 -1.62 11.92 -2.98
N GLU A 140 -2.11 11.25 -4.02
CA GLU A 140 -3.49 11.32 -4.50
C GLU A 140 -4.30 10.18 -3.86
N ILE A 141 -5.38 10.54 -3.16
CA ILE A 141 -6.25 9.59 -2.49
C ILE A 141 -7.62 9.62 -3.15
N ASP A 142 -8.08 8.43 -3.51
CA ASP A 142 -9.48 8.14 -3.80
C ASP A 142 -9.99 7.27 -2.65
N GLY A 143 -10.88 7.82 -1.83
CA GLY A 143 -11.42 7.18 -0.64
C GLY A 143 -12.25 5.94 -0.96
N LYS A 144 -12.93 5.92 -2.12
CA LYS A 144 -13.67 4.75 -2.58
C LYS A 144 -12.73 3.60 -2.91
N ILE A 145 -11.71 3.83 -3.73
CA ILE A 145 -10.73 2.78 -4.07
C ILE A 145 -9.97 2.33 -2.82
N LEU A 146 -9.56 3.27 -1.95
CA LEU A 146 -8.83 2.95 -0.72
C LEU A 146 -9.67 2.06 0.22
N SER A 147 -10.99 2.24 0.24
CA SER A 147 -11.89 1.43 1.07
C SER A 147 -11.87 -0.06 0.71
N GLU A 148 -11.53 -0.40 -0.54
CA GLU A 148 -11.44 -1.79 -1.02
C GLU A 148 -10.15 -2.50 -0.61
N TRP A 149 -9.12 -1.77 -0.19
CA TRP A 149 -7.82 -2.33 0.20
C TRP A 149 -7.99 -3.20 1.44
N GLN A 150 -7.11 -4.15 1.75
CA GLN A 150 -7.27 -5.11 2.86
C GLN A 150 -6.19 -4.92 3.94
N ALA A 151 -5.55 -3.75 3.96
CA ALA A 151 -4.54 -3.42 4.95
C ALA A 151 -5.10 -3.39 6.37
N ASN A 152 -4.31 -3.88 7.33
CA ASN A 152 -4.59 -3.77 8.75
C ASN A 152 -4.13 -2.42 9.31
N LYS A 153 -3.16 -1.78 8.65
CA LYS A 153 -2.62 -0.48 9.05
C LYS A 153 -2.47 0.43 7.84
N ILE A 154 -3.06 1.63 7.90
CA ILE A 154 -2.89 2.68 6.89
C ILE A 154 -2.40 3.96 7.56
N THR A 155 -1.39 4.59 6.99
CA THR A 155 -0.90 5.89 7.42
C THR A 155 -0.92 6.82 6.22
N ILE A 156 -1.64 7.93 6.35
CA ILE A 156 -1.83 8.92 5.29
C ILE A 156 -1.17 10.22 5.73
N ASN A 157 -0.06 10.53 5.09
CA ASN A 157 0.75 11.74 5.32
C ASN A 157 0.48 12.82 4.27
N THR A 158 -0.59 12.71 3.49
CA THR A 158 -1.13 13.79 2.66
C THR A 158 -2.50 14.21 3.20
N PRO A 159 -2.92 15.47 3.07
CA PRO A 159 -4.25 15.87 3.52
C PRO A 159 -5.35 15.02 2.88
N PHE A 160 -6.24 14.47 3.71
CA PHE A 160 -7.36 13.67 3.24
C PHE A 160 -8.63 14.52 3.29
N PRO A 161 -9.28 14.84 2.16
CA PRO A 161 -10.49 15.66 2.16
C PRO A 161 -11.61 15.05 3.01
N LEU A 162 -12.43 15.88 3.67
CA LEU A 162 -13.50 15.41 4.55
C LEU A 162 -14.52 14.51 3.83
N GLU A 163 -14.93 14.89 2.61
CA GLU A 163 -15.86 14.11 1.79
C GLU A 163 -15.28 12.74 1.40
N GLU A 164 -13.98 12.68 1.15
CA GLU A 164 -13.27 11.42 0.87
C GLU A 164 -13.15 10.54 2.12
N VAL A 165 -13.01 11.13 3.31
CA VAL A 165 -13.07 10.39 4.59
C VAL A 165 -14.46 9.78 4.81
N VAL A 166 -15.53 10.53 4.53
CA VAL A 166 -16.90 10.01 4.60
C VAL A 166 -17.06 8.83 3.62
N THR A 167 -16.68 9.02 2.35
CA THR A 167 -16.70 7.97 1.33
C THR A 167 -15.93 6.72 1.77
N TYR A 168 -14.74 6.92 2.33
CA TYR A 168 -13.90 5.85 2.84
C TYR A 168 -14.54 5.10 4.02
N CYS A 169 -15.12 5.81 4.98
CA CYS A 169 -15.82 5.22 6.12
C CYS A 169 -17.07 4.45 5.71
N THR A 170 -17.85 4.96 4.75
CA THR A 170 -18.98 4.24 4.16
C THR A 170 -18.52 2.93 3.54
N GLY A 171 -17.46 2.95 2.73
CA GLY A 171 -16.92 1.74 2.12
C GLY A 171 -16.41 0.71 3.16
N ILE A 172 -15.81 1.17 4.27
CA ILE A 172 -15.46 0.28 5.40
C ILE A 172 -16.69 -0.28 6.08
N ALA A 173 -17.73 0.53 6.29
CA ALA A 173 -18.97 0.09 6.92
C ALA A 173 -19.65 -1.03 6.11
N GLU A 174 -19.61 -0.93 4.78
CA GLU A 174 -20.18 -1.91 3.86
C GLU A 174 -19.33 -3.17 3.71
N SER A 175 -18.01 -3.02 3.54
CA SER A 175 -17.10 -4.14 3.30
C SER A 175 -16.67 -4.87 4.58
N GLY A 176 -16.75 -4.18 5.72
CA GLY A 176 -16.20 -4.64 6.98
C GLY A 176 -14.67 -4.59 7.02
N ARG A 177 -14.13 -4.67 8.25
CA ARG A 177 -12.70 -4.83 8.51
C ARG A 177 -12.49 -5.72 9.73
N PRO A 178 -11.34 -6.40 9.83
CA PRO A 178 -11.00 -7.12 11.04
C PRO A 178 -10.79 -6.16 12.22
N THR A 179 -11.16 -6.60 13.41
CA THR A 179 -10.79 -5.95 14.67
C THR A 179 -9.26 -5.77 14.75
N GLY A 180 -8.82 -4.61 15.19
CA GLY A 180 -7.41 -4.20 15.18
C GLY A 180 -6.98 -3.49 13.90
N PHE A 181 -7.89 -3.28 12.93
CA PHE A 181 -7.66 -2.34 11.84
C PHE A 181 -7.42 -0.92 12.38
N TYR A 182 -6.43 -0.23 11.81
CA TYR A 182 -6.03 1.11 12.22
C TYR A 182 -5.64 1.99 11.02
N CYS A 183 -6.28 3.14 10.88
CA CYS A 183 -5.95 4.16 9.90
C CYS A 183 -5.74 5.50 10.60
N VAL A 184 -4.64 6.18 10.26
CA VAL A 184 -4.37 7.55 10.71
C VAL A 184 -4.22 8.46 9.50
N THR A 185 -4.92 9.59 9.55
CA THR A 185 -4.94 10.62 8.52
C THR A 185 -4.97 12.01 9.15
N PHE A 186 -4.91 13.07 8.34
CA PHE A 186 -5.06 14.44 8.83
C PHE A 186 -5.71 15.37 7.81
N PHE A 187 -6.23 16.49 8.31
CA PHE A 187 -6.81 17.56 7.49
C PHE A 187 -5.84 18.74 7.33
N LYS A 188 -5.81 19.32 6.13
CA LYS A 188 -5.04 20.55 5.87
C LYS A 188 -5.73 21.72 6.57
N ASN A 189 -4.96 22.48 7.35
CA ASN A 189 -5.39 23.77 7.94
C ASN A 189 -6.65 23.73 8.84
N ALA A 190 -7.10 22.55 9.28
CA ALA A 190 -8.25 22.41 10.16
C ALA A 190 -7.87 21.60 11.40
N ASN A 191 -8.12 22.16 12.58
CA ASN A 191 -8.20 21.35 13.79
C ASN A 191 -9.47 20.51 13.71
N ILE A 192 -9.39 19.24 14.07
CA ILE A 192 -10.59 18.41 14.21
C ILE A 192 -11.28 18.87 15.49
N ASP A 193 -12.23 19.78 15.33
CA ASP A 193 -13.11 20.22 16.40
C ASP A 193 -14.33 19.30 16.51
N SER A 194 -15.11 19.48 17.57
CA SER A 194 -16.31 18.69 17.80
C SER A 194 -17.33 18.79 16.67
N ARG A 195 -17.40 19.93 15.96
CA ARG A 195 -18.35 20.14 14.87
C ARG A 195 -17.99 19.32 13.64
N THR A 196 -16.70 19.13 13.39
CA THR A 196 -16.22 18.28 12.29
C THR A 196 -16.61 16.82 12.53
N ILE A 197 -16.48 16.34 13.78
CA ILE A 197 -16.92 14.99 14.16
C ILE A 197 -18.44 14.85 14.07
N ASP A 198 -19.22 15.84 14.51
CA ASP A 198 -20.69 15.85 14.40
C ASP A 198 -21.15 15.78 12.95
N TRP A 199 -20.56 16.63 12.11
CA TRP A 199 -20.90 16.67 10.69
C TRP A 199 -20.63 15.32 10.01
N MET A 200 -19.49 14.68 10.29
CA MET A 200 -19.21 13.34 9.75
C MET A 200 -20.19 12.29 10.31
N ALA A 201 -20.56 12.37 11.59
CA ALA A 201 -21.51 11.46 12.19
C ALA A 201 -22.90 11.56 11.53
N GLU A 202 -23.37 12.78 11.26
CA GLU A 202 -24.64 13.04 10.57
C GLU A 202 -24.60 12.49 9.13
N MET A 203 -23.53 12.79 8.39
CA MET A 203 -23.34 12.29 7.02
C MET A 203 -23.32 10.77 6.91
N LEU A 204 -22.85 10.08 7.96
CA LEU A 204 -22.75 8.62 8.01
C LEU A 204 -23.92 7.96 8.76
N ASN A 205 -24.90 8.74 9.25
CA ASN A 205 -25.95 8.27 10.16
C ASN A 205 -25.38 7.44 11.33
N ALA A 206 -24.25 7.88 11.86
CA ALA A 206 -23.49 7.19 12.88
C ALA A 206 -23.95 7.59 14.30
N ARG A 207 -23.68 6.72 15.28
CA ARG A 207 -23.94 7.06 16.68
C ARG A 207 -22.90 8.04 17.20
N GLU A 208 -23.35 9.10 17.86
CA GLU A 208 -22.46 9.92 18.69
C GLU A 208 -22.05 9.14 19.94
N THR A 209 -20.74 9.05 20.16
CA THR A 209 -20.16 8.23 21.24
C THR A 209 -18.93 8.92 21.83
N MET A 210 -18.40 8.31 22.89
CA MET A 210 -17.20 8.73 23.59
C MET A 210 -16.17 7.60 23.56
N TRP A 211 -14.97 7.91 23.05
CA TRP A 211 -13.81 7.03 23.07
C TRP A 211 -12.75 7.59 24.02
N ASN A 212 -12.46 6.89 25.12
CA ASN A 212 -11.47 7.35 26.12
C ASN A 212 -11.67 8.83 26.52
N GLY A 213 -12.92 9.21 26.80
CA GLY A 213 -13.30 10.58 27.18
C GLY A 213 -13.30 11.61 26.04
N ARG A 214 -13.23 11.17 24.77
CA ARG A 214 -13.26 12.05 23.59
C ARG A 214 -14.48 11.83 22.75
N LYS A 215 -14.90 12.90 22.10
CA LYS A 215 -15.90 12.81 21.06
C LYS A 215 -15.46 11.87 19.95
N CYS A 216 -16.35 10.93 19.64
CA CYS A 216 -16.19 9.89 18.66
C CYS A 216 -17.54 9.70 17.96
N PHE A 217 -17.52 9.25 16.71
CA PHE A 217 -18.71 8.61 16.16
C PHE A 217 -18.41 7.14 15.89
N THR A 218 -19.46 6.34 16.01
CA THR A 218 -19.36 4.89 15.92
C THR A 218 -20.36 4.33 14.93
N ILE A 219 -19.88 3.49 14.01
CA ILE A 219 -20.68 2.76 13.04
C ILE A 219 -20.59 1.26 13.37
N PRO A 220 -21.70 0.60 13.72
CA PRO A 220 -21.71 -0.85 13.88
C PRO A 220 -21.34 -1.55 12.57
N LEU A 221 -20.36 -2.45 12.60
CA LEU A 221 -20.00 -3.25 11.42
C LEU A 221 -20.74 -4.59 11.42
N ASN A 222 -20.83 -5.21 12.59
CA ASN A 222 -21.56 -6.46 12.82
C ASN A 222 -21.88 -6.65 14.31
N ASN A 223 -22.24 -7.86 14.72
CA ASN A 223 -22.56 -8.17 16.11
C ASN A 223 -21.34 -8.14 17.06
N ALA A 224 -20.12 -8.23 16.53
CA ALA A 224 -18.89 -8.35 17.32
C ALA A 224 -17.95 -7.14 17.22
N SER A 225 -18.14 -6.26 16.22
CA SER A 225 -17.22 -5.16 15.93
C SER A 225 -17.91 -3.88 15.49
N GLU A 226 -17.21 -2.77 15.71
CA GLU A 226 -17.64 -1.42 15.37
C GLU A 226 -16.46 -0.60 14.84
N LEU A 227 -16.75 0.32 13.93
CA LEU A 227 -15.81 1.32 13.43
C LEU A 227 -15.92 2.57 14.32
N ASN A 228 -14.82 2.96 14.95
CA ASN A 228 -14.74 4.17 15.76
C ASN A 228 -13.88 5.20 15.04
N VAL A 229 -14.38 6.44 14.98
CA VAL A 229 -13.67 7.57 14.35
C VAL A 229 -13.57 8.71 15.33
N HIS A 230 -12.35 9.17 15.61
CA HIS A 230 -12.09 10.20 16.61
C HIS A 230 -10.81 10.99 16.34
N GLY A 231 -10.68 12.17 16.97
CA GLY A 231 -9.44 12.95 16.93
C GLY A 231 -8.31 12.35 17.79
N ASN A 232 -7.06 12.68 17.45
CA ASN A 232 -5.87 12.26 18.19
C ASN A 232 -5.75 12.92 19.59
N LEU A 233 -4.92 12.33 20.47
CA LEU A 233 -4.78 12.71 21.88
C LEU A 233 -4.12 14.04 22.19
N VAL A 234 -3.37 14.57 21.23
CA VAL A 234 -2.63 15.81 21.43
C VAL A 234 -3.53 17.01 21.09
N ASN A 235 -3.65 17.93 22.04
CA ASN A 235 -4.48 19.13 21.93
C ASN A 235 -4.17 19.88 20.62
N ARG A 236 -5.21 20.24 19.84
CA ARG A 236 -5.10 20.88 18.51
C ARG A 236 -4.42 20.02 17.43
N SER A 237 -4.53 18.70 17.52
CA SER A 237 -4.12 17.82 16.44
C SER A 237 -5.13 17.88 15.29
N ASN A 238 -4.63 18.06 14.07
CA ASN A 238 -5.38 17.89 12.84
C ASN A 238 -5.50 16.41 12.41
N ARG A 239 -4.99 15.47 13.22
CA ARG A 239 -5.03 14.03 12.95
C ARG A 239 -6.32 13.35 13.39
N LEU A 240 -6.90 12.61 12.46
CA LEU A 240 -8.05 11.73 12.64
C LEU A 240 -7.56 10.27 12.73
N ILE A 241 -8.16 9.52 13.65
CA ILE A 241 -7.95 8.10 13.84
C ILE A 241 -9.25 7.40 13.47
N ILE A 242 -9.13 6.35 12.65
CA ILE A 242 -10.21 5.48 12.19
C ILE A 242 -9.77 4.07 12.53
N GLU A 243 -10.49 3.38 13.42
CA GLU A 243 -10.10 2.06 13.89
C GLU A 243 -11.30 1.14 14.09
N VAL A 244 -11.08 -0.17 13.94
CA VAL A 244 -12.11 -1.17 14.20
C VAL A 244 -11.82 -1.90 15.50
N ASN A 245 -12.78 -1.80 16.40
CA ASN A 245 -12.70 -2.37 17.74
C ASN A 245 -13.80 -3.40 17.97
N ALA A 246 -13.71 -4.10 19.10
CA ALA A 246 -14.82 -4.92 19.57
C ALA A 246 -16.04 -4.02 19.84
N ARG A 247 -17.24 -4.54 19.58
CA ARG A 247 -18.47 -3.80 19.80
C ARG A 247 -18.61 -3.40 21.28
N GLY A 248 -19.07 -2.18 21.53
CA GLY A 248 -19.26 -1.64 22.88
C GLY A 248 -17.97 -1.09 23.51
N THR A 249 -16.93 -0.85 22.71
CA THR A 249 -15.70 -0.23 23.22
C THR A 249 -15.87 1.29 23.33
N ALA A 250 -16.61 1.93 22.41
CA ALA A 250 -17.08 3.30 22.58
C ALA A 250 -18.35 3.36 23.43
N ILE A 251 -18.44 4.37 24.30
CA ILE A 251 -19.57 4.58 25.22
C ILE A 251 -20.55 5.56 24.58
N ASP A 252 -21.86 5.28 24.62
CA ASP A 252 -22.86 6.23 24.12
C ASP A 252 -22.80 7.57 24.87
N ARG A 253 -23.01 8.67 24.14
CA ARG A 253 -22.97 10.03 24.69
C ARG A 253 -24.34 10.47 25.19
#